data_AF-A0A6A8G2B2-F1
#
_entry.id   AF-A0A6A8G2B2-F1
#
_cell.length_a   1.000
_cell.length_b   1.000
_cell.length_c   1.000
_cell.angle_alpha   90.00
_cell.angle_beta   90.00
_cell.angle_gamma   90.00
#
_symmetry.space_group_name_H-M   'P 1'
#
loop_
_entity.id
_entity.type
_entity.pdbx_description
1 polymer ?
#
loop_
_entity_poly.entity_id
_entity_poly.type
_entity_poly.pdbx_seq_one_letter_code
_entity_poly.pdbx_strand_id
1 'polypeptide(L)'
;VLSVSIIISIGAGFSDNIDSYLSISRTIVFFPIFYLGYIFTKKHTAIFKNKKLIPVSIITFILFFIIYVIHPINADWLLGSSPYTSLENEGQSIFSPFKRLILYGIILIAMTAFLNLMSTKKKLYTYIGSRTLYVYLLHGLIIGIVRGFEWYPFDNPISLMTYLYLISISVIIVYVLSTNFVCKWTNPIINLQRPSQFKDS
;
A
#
# COMPACT_ATOMS: atom_id res chain seq x y z
N VAL A 1 -14.63 -18.79 -1.55
CA VAL A 1 -13.53 -18.05 -0.87
C VAL A 1 -13.71 -16.55 -0.99
N LEU A 2 -13.80 -15.99 -2.21
CA LEU A 2 -13.91 -14.54 -2.41
C LEU A 2 -15.13 -13.90 -1.74
N SER A 3 -16.31 -14.52 -1.85
CA SER A 3 -17.53 -14.06 -1.16
C SER A 3 -17.41 -14.14 0.36
N VAL A 4 -16.74 -15.17 0.88
CA VAL A 4 -16.47 -15.34 2.32
C VAL A 4 -15.50 -14.27 2.82
N SER A 5 -14.45 -13.94 2.04
CA SER A 5 -13.53 -12.84 2.35
C SER A 5 -14.24 -11.49 2.41
N ILE A 6 -15.20 -11.23 1.51
CA ILE A 6 -15.98 -9.99 1.51
C ILE A 6 -16.87 -9.92 2.77
N ILE A 7 -17.54 -11.02 3.12
CA ILE A 7 -18.38 -11.08 4.32
C ILE A 7 -17.55 -10.85 5.59
N ILE A 8 -16.38 -11.50 5.70
CA ILE A 8 -15.47 -11.33 6.84
C ILE A 8 -14.93 -9.90 6.91
N SER A 9 -14.57 -9.30 5.77
CA SER A 9 -14.09 -7.92 5.72
C SER A 9 -15.16 -6.89 6.13
N ILE A 10 -16.41 -7.10 5.70
CA ILE A 10 -17.53 -6.26 6.09
C ILE A 10 -17.80 -6.44 7.60
N GLY A 11 -17.80 -7.68 8.09
CA GLY A 11 -18.00 -8.01 9.50
C GLY A 11 -16.91 -7.45 10.42
N ALA A 12 -15.65 -7.44 9.98
CA ALA A 12 -14.54 -6.91 10.76
C ALA A 12 -14.63 -5.40 11.01
N GLY A 13 -15.33 -4.64 10.14
CA GLY A 13 -15.53 -3.21 10.36
C GLY A 13 -16.55 -2.86 11.45
N PHE A 14 -17.38 -3.82 11.89
CA PHE A 14 -18.34 -3.65 12.98
C PHE A 14 -17.75 -3.95 14.37
N SER A 15 -16.52 -4.46 14.44
CA SER A 15 -15.87 -4.75 15.72
C SER A 15 -15.05 -3.56 16.17
N ASP A 16 -15.61 -2.76 17.09
CA ASP A 16 -14.94 -1.61 17.73
C ASP A 16 -13.74 -2.03 18.59
N ASN A 17 -13.56 -3.33 18.87
CA ASN A 17 -12.49 -3.85 19.74
C ASN A 17 -11.22 -4.28 19.00
N ILE A 18 -11.13 -4.06 17.68
CA ILE A 18 -9.90 -4.30 16.90
C ILE A 18 -9.18 -2.96 16.70
N ASP A 19 -9.04 -2.20 17.78
CA ASP A 19 -8.20 -1.03 17.80
C ASP A 19 -6.74 -1.47 17.71
N SER A 20 -6.16 -1.27 16.52
CA SER A 20 -4.72 -1.13 16.27
C SER A 20 -3.78 -2.27 16.68
N TYR A 21 -4.23 -3.33 17.36
CA TYR A 21 -3.37 -4.44 17.79
C TYR A 21 -2.86 -5.17 16.54
N LEU A 22 -1.56 -5.01 16.27
CA LEU A 22 -0.83 -5.56 15.11
C LEU A 22 -1.36 -5.17 13.71
N SER A 23 -2.16 -4.12 13.54
CA SER A 23 -2.79 -3.80 12.24
C SER A 23 -3.64 -4.95 11.64
N ILE A 24 -4.16 -5.87 12.47
CA ILE A 24 -5.01 -7.00 12.02
C ILE A 24 -6.22 -6.51 11.22
N SER A 25 -6.85 -5.41 11.68
CA SER A 25 -8.00 -4.80 11.02
C SER A 25 -7.69 -4.54 9.54
N ARG A 26 -6.54 -3.93 9.25
CA ARG A 26 -6.10 -3.63 7.88
C ARG A 26 -5.94 -4.90 7.03
N THR A 27 -5.32 -5.93 7.58
CA THR A 27 -5.11 -7.21 6.87
C THR A 27 -6.44 -7.83 6.46
N ILE A 28 -7.42 -7.87 7.37
CA ILE A 28 -8.75 -8.43 7.08
C ILE A 28 -9.49 -7.59 6.06
N VAL A 29 -9.44 -6.25 6.19
CA VAL A 29 -10.13 -5.32 5.30
C VAL A 29 -9.61 -5.40 3.87
N PHE A 30 -8.30 -5.53 3.66
CA PHE A 30 -7.72 -5.61 2.33
C PHE A 30 -7.58 -7.05 1.79
N PHE A 31 -7.87 -8.07 2.60
CA PHE A 31 -7.75 -9.48 2.21
C PHE A 31 -8.47 -9.84 0.90
N PRO A 32 -9.71 -9.39 0.62
CA PRO A 32 -10.38 -9.69 -0.64
C PRO A 32 -9.61 -9.18 -1.86
N ILE A 33 -8.99 -7.99 -1.75
CA ILE A 33 -8.21 -7.38 -2.82
C ILE A 33 -6.88 -8.14 -3.00
N PHE A 34 -6.21 -8.50 -1.90
CA PHE A 34 -5.00 -9.34 -1.97
C PHE A 34 -5.28 -10.69 -2.63
N TYR A 35 -6.40 -11.32 -2.28
CA TYR A 35 -6.81 -12.59 -2.87
C TYR A 35 -7.16 -12.46 -4.36
N LEU A 36 -7.81 -11.37 -4.76
CA LEU A 36 -8.03 -11.04 -6.18
C LEU A 36 -6.71 -10.89 -6.94
N GLY A 37 -5.73 -10.20 -6.34
CA GLY A 37 -4.39 -10.08 -6.88
C GLY A 37 -3.67 -11.42 -7.01
N TYR A 38 -3.87 -12.34 -6.06
CA TYR A 38 -3.29 -13.69 -6.07
C TYR A 38 -3.82 -14.56 -7.22
N ILE A 39 -5.13 -14.49 -7.50
CA ILE A 39 -5.74 -15.21 -8.64
C ILE A 39 -5.28 -14.60 -9.97
N PHE A 40 -4.93 -13.30 -9.98
CA PHE A 40 -4.55 -12.57 -11.17
C PHE A 40 -3.26 -13.13 -11.80
N THR A 41 -3.43 -13.94 -12.84
CA THR A 41 -2.33 -14.55 -13.58
C THR A 41 -1.79 -13.62 -14.67
N LYS A 42 -0.52 -13.79 -15.07
CA LYS A 42 0.14 -13.04 -16.16
C LYS A 42 -0.68 -12.95 -17.46
N LYS A 43 -1.49 -13.98 -17.77
CA LYS A 43 -2.39 -14.00 -18.94
C LYS A 43 -3.48 -12.93 -18.84
N HIS A 44 -4.06 -12.72 -17.65
CA HIS A 44 -5.06 -11.67 -17.41
C HIS A 44 -4.43 -10.28 -17.48
N THR A 45 -3.22 -10.11 -16.93
CA THR A 45 -2.50 -8.84 -17.02
C THR A 45 -2.23 -8.41 -18.48
N ALA A 46 -1.96 -9.36 -19.37
CA ALA A 46 -1.76 -9.07 -20.79
C ALA A 46 -3.03 -8.54 -21.49
N ILE A 47 -4.21 -9.02 -21.08
CA ILE A 47 -5.51 -8.57 -21.63
C ILE A 47 -5.79 -7.11 -21.23
N PHE A 48 -5.52 -6.75 -19.97
CA PHE A 48 -5.73 -5.38 -19.48
C PHE A 48 -4.70 -4.38 -20.01
N LYS A 49 -3.56 -4.85 -20.50
CA LYS A 49 -2.46 -4.03 -20.98
C LYS A 49 -2.65 -3.67 -22.46
N ASN A 50 -3.66 -2.85 -22.73
CA ASN A 50 -3.98 -2.38 -24.07
C ASN A 50 -3.57 -0.91 -24.23
N LYS A 51 -2.74 -0.62 -25.23
CA LYS A 51 -2.29 0.76 -25.54
C LYS A 51 -3.46 1.72 -25.76
N LYS A 52 -4.61 1.22 -26.24
CA LYS A 52 -5.84 2.02 -26.43
C LYS A 52 -6.48 2.47 -25.12
N LEU A 53 -6.24 1.77 -24.01
CA LEU A 53 -6.80 2.09 -22.69
C LEU A 53 -5.91 3.01 -21.87
N ILE A 54 -4.70 3.34 -22.34
CA ILE A 54 -3.79 4.30 -21.67
C ILE A 54 -4.47 5.66 -21.41
N PRO A 55 -5.14 6.31 -22.38
CA PRO A 55 -5.83 7.57 -22.11
C PRO A 55 -6.93 7.41 -21.06
N VAL A 56 -7.67 6.29 -21.07
CA VAL A 56 -8.69 6.00 -20.05
C VAL A 56 -8.07 5.92 -18.66
N SER A 57 -6.94 5.21 -18.51
CA SER A 57 -6.22 5.11 -17.24
C SER A 57 -5.74 6.47 -16.73
N ILE A 58 -5.25 7.34 -17.62
CA ILE A 58 -4.82 8.70 -17.26
C ILE A 58 -6.03 9.53 -16.79
N ILE A 59 -7.14 9.47 -17.53
CA ILE A 59 -8.39 10.16 -17.17
C ILE A 59 -8.89 9.70 -15.79
N THR A 60 -8.83 8.40 -15.50
CA THR A 60 -9.19 7.85 -14.18
C THR A 60 -8.39 8.50 -13.06
N PHE A 61 -7.07 8.64 -13.21
CA PHE A 61 -6.23 9.28 -12.18
C PHE A 61 -6.48 10.78 -12.05
N ILE A 62 -6.70 11.48 -13.17
CA ILE A 62 -7.05 12.90 -13.16
C ILE A 62 -8.40 13.11 -12.44
N LEU A 63 -9.40 12.30 -12.76
CA LEU A 63 -10.71 12.36 -12.12
C LEU A 63 -10.59 12.09 -10.61
N PHE A 64 -9.83 11.07 -10.23
CA PHE A 64 -9.57 10.77 -8.82
C PHE A 64 -8.92 11.96 -8.09
N PHE A 65 -7.94 12.62 -8.73
CA PHE A 65 -7.28 13.81 -8.18
C PHE A 65 -8.25 14.99 -8.03
N ILE A 66 -9.09 15.27 -9.04
CA ILE A 66 -10.09 16.35 -8.99
C ILE A 66 -11.10 16.10 -7.86
N ILE A 67 -11.60 14.86 -7.73
CA ILE A 67 -12.54 14.49 -6.67
C ILE A 67 -11.91 14.70 -5.30
N TYR A 68 -10.64 14.31 -5.12
CA TYR A 68 -9.93 14.47 -3.84
C TYR A 68 -9.74 15.95 -3.46
N VAL A 69 -9.50 16.84 -4.43
CA VAL A 69 -9.37 18.28 -4.18
C VAL A 69 -10.70 18.91 -3.77
N ILE A 70 -11.81 18.46 -4.35
CA ILE A 70 -13.16 19.00 -4.05
C ILE A 70 -13.70 18.42 -2.74
N HIS A 71 -13.47 17.14 -2.49
CA HIS A 71 -13.91 16.42 -1.30
C HIS A 71 -12.72 15.74 -0.63
N PRO A 72 -12.07 16.38 0.37
CA PRO A 72 -11.01 15.74 1.12
C PRO A 72 -11.58 14.54 1.88
N ILE A 73 -11.26 13.34 1.41
CA ILE A 73 -11.65 12.09 2.06
C ILE A 73 -10.75 11.88 3.27
N ASN A 74 -11.34 11.55 4.43
CA ASN A 74 -10.58 11.21 5.63
C ASN A 74 -9.62 10.05 5.34
N ALA A 75 -8.32 10.29 5.55
CA ALA A 75 -7.25 9.34 5.25
C ALA A 75 -7.43 8.02 6.03
N ASP A 76 -7.94 8.08 7.26
CA ASP A 76 -8.16 6.90 8.09
C ASP A 76 -9.21 5.93 7.53
N TRP A 77 -10.20 6.47 6.81
CA TRP A 77 -11.20 5.65 6.12
C TRP A 77 -10.60 4.95 4.91
N LEU A 78 -9.77 5.67 4.14
CA LEU A 78 -9.07 5.11 2.98
C LEU A 78 -8.04 4.05 3.37
N LEU A 79 -7.37 4.24 4.52
CA LEU A 79 -6.37 3.33 5.08
C LEU A 79 -7.00 2.14 5.82
N GLY A 80 -8.31 2.13 6.00
CA GLY A 80 -9.05 1.11 6.73
C GLY A 80 -8.59 0.96 8.19
N SER A 81 -8.03 2.03 8.77
CA SER A 81 -7.48 2.05 10.13
C SER A 81 -8.51 2.36 11.20
N SER A 82 -9.66 2.92 10.82
CA SER A 82 -10.72 3.31 11.74
C SER A 82 -11.96 2.40 11.63
N PRO A 83 -12.55 1.99 12.76
CA PRO A 83 -13.88 1.40 12.80
C PRO A 83 -14.93 2.32 12.15
N TYR A 84 -16.03 1.75 11.66
CA TYR A 84 -17.10 2.53 11.05
C TYR A 84 -17.71 3.57 12.00
N THR A 85 -17.60 3.33 13.30
CA THR A 85 -18.18 4.13 14.39
C THR A 85 -17.41 5.43 14.68
N SER A 86 -16.11 5.51 14.37
CA SER A 86 -15.30 6.72 14.65
C SER A 86 -15.35 7.77 13.54
N LEU A 87 -15.96 7.44 12.39
CA LEU A 87 -16.05 8.31 11.21
C LEU A 87 -17.46 8.88 10.98
N GLU A 88 -18.47 8.29 11.61
CA GLU A 88 -19.85 8.77 11.55
C GLU A 88 -20.24 9.34 12.92
N ASN A 89 -19.93 10.61 13.14
CA ASN A 89 -20.82 11.43 13.96
C ASN A 89 -22.19 11.35 13.25
N GLU A 90 -23.17 10.72 13.89
CA GLU A 90 -24.56 10.58 13.44
C GLU A 90 -24.88 9.39 12.49
N GLY A 91 -24.97 8.19 13.08
CA GLY A 91 -26.19 7.36 12.94
C GLY A 91 -26.55 6.76 11.57
N GLN A 92 -25.61 6.55 10.63
CA GLN A 92 -25.90 5.88 9.34
C GLN A 92 -25.25 4.50 9.18
N SER A 93 -25.49 3.61 10.15
CA SER A 93 -24.93 2.24 10.18
C SER A 93 -25.21 1.38 8.94
N ILE A 94 -26.24 1.71 8.16
CA ILE A 94 -26.68 0.93 6.99
C ILE A 94 -25.88 1.26 5.72
N PHE A 95 -25.38 2.50 5.58
CA PHE A 95 -24.63 2.92 4.38
C PHE A 95 -23.14 2.56 4.45
N SER A 96 -22.64 2.22 5.63
CA SER A 96 -21.22 1.96 5.87
C SER A 96 -20.64 0.78 5.05
N PRO A 97 -21.32 -0.38 4.94
CA PRO A 97 -20.86 -1.46 4.06
C PRO A 97 -20.89 -1.10 2.57
N PHE A 98 -21.85 -0.29 2.13
CA PHE A 98 -22.00 0.12 0.74
C PHE A 98 -20.87 1.07 0.31
N LYS A 99 -20.51 2.02 1.19
CA LYS A 99 -19.34 2.89 1.01
C LYS A 99 -18.05 2.05 0.87
N ARG A 100 -17.88 0.98 1.66
CA ARG A 100 -16.71 0.08 1.54
C ARG A 100 -16.71 -0.73 0.24
N LEU A 101 -17.87 -1.18 -0.26
CA LEU A 101 -17.96 -1.82 -1.58
C LEU A 101 -17.55 -0.86 -2.71
N ILE A 102 -17.99 0.39 -2.65
CA ILE A 102 -17.58 1.45 -3.59
C ILE A 102 -16.06 1.64 -3.53
N LEU A 103 -15.49 1.68 -2.32
CA LEU A 103 -14.04 1.80 -2.13
C LEU A 103 -13.28 0.66 -2.80
N TYR A 104 -13.74 -0.59 -2.66
CA TYR A 104 -13.13 -1.71 -3.38
C TYR A 104 -13.22 -1.56 -4.89
N GLY A 105 -14.34 -1.07 -5.41
CA GLY A 105 -14.49 -0.72 -6.81
C GLY A 105 -13.43 0.30 -7.26
N ILE A 106 -13.27 1.38 -6.50
CA ILE A 106 -12.26 2.42 -6.77
C ILE A 106 -10.85 1.84 -6.74
N ILE A 107 -10.50 1.02 -5.74
CA ILE A 107 -9.19 0.38 -5.64
C ILE A 107 -8.93 -0.52 -6.84
N LEU A 108 -9.91 -1.33 -7.26
CA LEU A 108 -9.77 -2.20 -8.43
C LEU A 108 -9.61 -1.42 -9.74
N ILE A 109 -10.38 -0.34 -9.92
CA ILE A 109 -10.26 0.55 -11.08
C ILE A 109 -8.89 1.22 -11.09
N ALA A 110 -8.44 1.77 -9.96
CA ALA A 110 -7.12 2.39 -9.84
C ALA A 110 -5.99 1.37 -10.08
N MET A 111 -6.11 0.15 -9.55
CA MET A 111 -5.13 -0.91 -9.73
C MET A 111 -5.03 -1.34 -11.20
N THR A 112 -6.17 -1.53 -11.89
CA THR A 112 -6.17 -1.86 -13.32
C THR A 112 -5.63 -0.73 -14.18
N ALA A 113 -5.98 0.53 -13.87
CA ALA A 113 -5.42 1.70 -14.53
C ALA A 113 -3.90 1.81 -14.34
N PHE A 114 -3.41 1.57 -13.13
CA PHE A 114 -1.99 1.55 -12.81
C PHE A 114 -1.24 0.44 -13.57
N LEU A 115 -1.79 -0.78 -13.58
CA LEU A 115 -1.21 -1.92 -14.31
C LEU A 115 -1.12 -1.66 -15.82
N ASN A 116 -2.12 -0.99 -16.39
CA ASN A 116 -2.14 -0.62 -17.80
C ASN A 116 -1.09 0.45 -18.14
N LEU A 117 -0.88 1.42 -17.23
CA LEU A 117 0.13 2.47 -17.40
C LEU A 117 1.57 1.97 -17.20
N MET A 118 1.75 0.87 -16.46
CA MET A 118 3.06 0.32 -16.18
C MET A 118 3.80 -0.12 -17.45
N SER A 119 5.06 0.29 -17.62
CA SER A 119 5.87 -0.14 -18.77
C SER A 119 6.28 -1.62 -18.67
N THR A 120 6.39 -2.34 -19.79
CA THR A 120 6.95 -3.70 -19.84
C THR A 120 8.48 -3.73 -19.95
N LYS A 121 9.11 -2.60 -20.28
CA LYS A 121 10.55 -2.55 -20.54
C LYS A 121 11.32 -2.49 -19.22
N LYS A 122 12.35 -3.34 -19.09
CA LYS A 122 13.32 -3.23 -17.99
C LYS A 122 14.09 -1.92 -18.16
N LYS A 123 14.07 -1.07 -17.13
CA LYS A 123 14.87 0.16 -17.03
C LYS A 123 15.86 0.01 -15.86
N LEU A 124 16.81 0.93 -15.74
CA LEU A 124 17.81 0.94 -14.66
C LEU A 124 17.17 0.91 -13.25
N TYR A 125 16.00 1.54 -13.08
CA TYR A 125 15.28 1.55 -11.79
C TYR A 125 14.44 0.29 -11.53
N THR A 126 14.30 -0.63 -12.49
CA THR A 126 13.48 -1.84 -12.35
C THR A 126 13.99 -2.77 -11.24
N TYR A 127 15.31 -2.75 -11.01
CA TYR A 127 15.95 -3.48 -9.92
C TYR A 127 15.48 -3.02 -8.52
N ILE A 128 15.19 -1.72 -8.35
CA ILE A 128 14.66 -1.21 -7.08
C ILE A 128 13.22 -1.73 -6.88
N GLY A 129 12.45 -1.78 -7.97
CA GLY A 129 11.08 -2.30 -7.97
C GLY A 129 10.99 -3.77 -7.53
N SER A 130 11.92 -4.62 -7.97
CA SER A 130 11.93 -6.05 -7.58
C SER A 130 12.22 -6.28 -6.10
N ARG A 131 12.74 -5.27 -5.38
CA ARG A 131 13.15 -5.35 -3.97
C ARG A 131 12.23 -4.60 -3.02
N THR A 132 11.12 -4.06 -3.54
CA THR A 132 10.15 -3.28 -2.76
C THR A 132 9.59 -4.05 -1.56
N LEU A 133 9.41 -5.37 -1.65
CA LEU A 133 8.99 -6.19 -0.51
C LEU A 133 10.00 -6.17 0.64
N TYR A 134 11.30 -6.25 0.33
CA TYR A 134 12.37 -6.20 1.34
C TYR A 134 12.39 -4.83 2.03
N VAL A 135 12.34 -3.77 1.23
CA VAL A 135 12.30 -2.39 1.74
C VAL A 135 11.06 -2.19 2.62
N TYR A 136 9.89 -2.67 2.18
CA TYR A 136 8.64 -2.56 2.91
C TYR A 136 8.65 -3.30 4.25
N LEU A 137 9.31 -4.45 4.36
CA LEU A 137 9.36 -5.15 5.65
C LEU A 137 10.41 -4.55 6.60
N LEU A 138 11.55 -4.11 6.07
CA LEU A 138 12.68 -3.64 6.87
C LEU A 138 12.59 -2.16 7.29
N HIS A 139 11.92 -1.30 6.51
CA HIS A 139 11.85 0.13 6.83
C HIS A 139 11.16 0.39 8.18
N GLY A 140 10.13 -0.38 8.52
CA GLY A 140 9.40 -0.25 9.78
C GLY A 140 10.28 -0.53 11.00
N LEU A 141 11.21 -1.49 10.89
CA LEU A 141 12.19 -1.80 11.94
C LEU A 141 13.14 -0.61 12.16
N ILE A 142 13.63 -0.02 11.07
CA ILE A 142 14.54 1.13 11.11
C ILE A 142 13.85 2.35 11.71
N ILE A 143 12.62 2.63 11.28
CA ILE A 143 11.83 3.74 11.85
C ILE A 143 11.56 3.49 13.34
N GLY A 144 11.29 2.25 13.74
CA GLY A 144 11.15 1.86 15.14
C GLY A 144 12.41 2.15 15.96
N ILE A 145 13.60 1.83 15.43
CA ILE A 145 14.88 2.15 16.04
C ILE A 145 15.08 3.66 16.16
N VAL A 146 14.89 4.40 15.06
CA VAL A 146 15.05 5.87 15.04
C VAL A 146 14.13 6.55 16.06
N ARG A 147 12.89 6.07 16.17
CA ARG A 147 11.92 6.54 17.18
C ARG A 147 12.33 6.18 18.60
N GLY A 148 12.87 4.97 18.82
CA GLY A 148 13.34 4.53 20.13
C GLY A 148 14.56 5.30 20.64
N PHE A 149 15.41 5.79 19.74
CA PHE A 149 16.54 6.66 20.07
C PHE A 149 16.19 8.16 20.08
N GLU A 150 14.92 8.52 19.87
CA GLU A 150 14.43 9.91 19.79
C GLU A 150 15.28 10.80 18.86
N TRP A 151 15.74 10.23 17.74
CA TRP A 151 16.73 10.90 16.90
C TRP A 151 16.07 11.90 15.95
N TYR A 152 15.66 13.04 16.51
CA TYR A 152 14.94 14.10 15.82
C TYR A 152 15.73 15.43 15.84
N PRO A 153 16.79 15.56 15.03
CA PRO A 153 17.72 16.69 15.11
C PRO A 153 17.10 18.06 14.74
N PHE A 154 15.89 18.10 14.15
CA PHE A 154 15.25 19.30 13.63
C PHE A 154 13.78 19.45 14.09
N ASP A 155 13.53 19.19 15.37
CA ASP A 155 12.17 19.19 15.92
C ASP A 155 11.50 20.58 15.94
N ASN A 156 12.24 21.68 15.93
CA ASN A 156 11.67 23.03 15.84
C ASN A 156 12.63 24.06 15.25
N PRO A 157 12.16 25.01 14.41
CA PRO A 157 10.87 25.08 13.70
C PRO A 157 10.85 24.24 12.41
N ILE A 158 9.64 23.91 11.91
CA ILE A 158 9.40 23.24 10.62
C ILE A 158 9.99 24.11 9.50
N SER A 159 11.24 23.84 9.16
CA SER A 159 11.99 24.56 8.13
C SER A 159 12.07 23.70 6.87
N LEU A 160 12.40 24.33 5.75
CA LEU A 160 12.78 23.63 4.51
C LEU A 160 13.85 22.55 4.78
N MET A 161 14.71 22.80 5.77
CA MET A 161 15.76 21.87 6.18
C MET A 161 15.21 20.55 6.76
N THR A 162 14.10 20.60 7.51
CA THR A 162 13.45 19.40 8.06
C THR A 162 12.91 18.52 6.94
N TYR A 163 12.28 19.12 5.91
CA TYR A 163 11.80 18.37 4.74
C TYR A 163 12.95 17.77 3.93
N LEU A 164 14.02 18.52 3.70
CA LEU A 164 15.22 18.02 3.02
C LEU A 164 15.86 16.85 3.78
N TYR A 165 15.95 16.96 5.11
CA TYR A 165 16.44 15.89 5.97
C TYR A 165 15.57 14.63 5.85
N LEU A 166 14.24 14.77 5.96
CA LEU A 166 13.28 13.65 5.86
C LEU A 166 13.35 12.96 4.49
N ILE A 167 13.45 13.72 3.40
CA ILE A 167 13.59 13.16 2.06
C ILE A 167 14.93 12.45 1.94
N SER A 168 16.02 13.08 2.41
CA SER A 168 17.37 12.51 2.32
C SER A 168 17.47 11.21 3.11
N ILE A 169 17.00 11.16 4.36
CA ILE A 169 17.03 9.94 5.17
C ILE A 169 16.16 8.85 4.56
N SER A 170 14.99 9.19 4.02
CA SER A 170 14.11 8.22 3.34
C SER A 170 14.79 7.61 2.11
N VAL A 171 15.45 8.43 1.28
CA VAL A 171 16.21 7.96 0.11
C VAL A 171 17.37 7.07 0.54
N ILE A 172 18.10 7.46 1.59
CA ILE A 172 19.20 6.66 2.15
C ILE A 172 18.69 5.31 2.63
N ILE A 173 17.59 5.26 3.39
CA ILE A 173 16.99 4.02 3.89
C ILE A 173 16.62 3.11 2.71
N VAL A 174 15.93 3.63 1.70
CA VAL A 174 15.54 2.84 0.52
C VAL A 174 16.76 2.32 -0.23
N TYR A 175 17.79 3.15 -0.39
CA TYR A 175 19.02 2.76 -1.09
C TYR A 175 19.79 1.66 -0.33
N VAL A 176 19.97 1.84 0.98
CA VAL A 176 20.64 0.85 1.84
C VAL A 176 19.85 -0.46 1.84
N LEU A 177 18.52 -0.42 1.95
CA LEU A 177 17.69 -1.62 2.04
C LEU A 177 17.53 -2.34 0.70
N SER A 178 17.69 -1.62 -0.41
CA SER A 178 17.71 -2.18 -1.76
C SER A 178 19.06 -2.82 -2.12
N THR A 179 20.08 -2.72 -1.26
CA THR A 179 21.41 -3.28 -1.51
C THR A 179 21.41 -4.81 -1.47
N ASN A 180 22.18 -5.44 -2.39
CA ASN A 180 22.32 -6.91 -2.51
C ASN A 180 22.62 -7.60 -1.19
N PHE A 181 23.46 -6.99 -0.36
CA PHE A 181 23.84 -7.53 0.93
C PHE A 181 22.63 -7.71 1.86
N VAL A 182 21.82 -6.66 2.03
CA VAL A 182 20.63 -6.68 2.88
C VAL A 182 19.61 -7.67 2.32
N CYS A 183 19.33 -7.64 1.02
CA CYS A 183 18.38 -8.57 0.41
C CYS A 183 18.83 -10.04 0.55
N LYS A 184 20.13 -10.34 0.43
CA LYS A 184 20.67 -11.71 0.56
C LYS A 184 20.52 -12.25 1.98
N TRP A 185 20.80 -11.44 3.00
CA TRP A 185 20.70 -11.82 4.40
C TRP A 185 19.25 -11.92 4.89
N THR A 186 18.36 -11.08 4.38
CA THR A 186 16.93 -11.11 4.75
C THR A 186 16.11 -12.09 3.89
N ASN A 187 16.68 -12.62 2.79
CA ASN A 187 16.05 -13.65 1.93
C ASN A 187 15.45 -14.85 2.68
N PRO A 188 16.14 -15.49 3.65
CA PRO A 188 15.59 -16.61 4.41
C PRO A 188 14.35 -16.27 5.25
N ILE A 189 14.23 -15.02 5.70
CA ILE A 189 13.09 -14.59 6.52
C ILE A 189 11.89 -14.26 5.62
N ILE A 190 12.13 -13.61 4.48
CA ILE A 190 11.06 -13.06 3.64
C ILE A 190 10.56 -14.07 2.62
N ASN A 191 11.46 -14.73 1.89
CA ASN A 191 11.09 -15.68 0.85
C ASN A 191 11.14 -17.13 1.33
N LEU A 192 11.49 -17.38 2.60
CA LEU A 192 11.73 -18.72 3.14
C LEU A 192 12.76 -19.51 2.31
N GLN A 193 13.66 -18.80 1.61
CA GLN A 193 14.67 -19.36 0.72
C GLN A 193 16.07 -19.15 1.30
N ARG A 194 16.93 -20.17 1.20
CA ARG A 194 18.30 -20.09 1.72
C ARG A 194 19.06 -18.90 1.10
N PRO A 195 19.99 -18.26 1.83
CA PRO A 195 20.79 -17.14 1.31
C PRO A 195 21.57 -17.46 0.03
N SER A 196 21.88 -18.74 -0.21
CA SER A 196 22.57 -19.23 -1.41
C SER A 196 21.71 -19.27 -2.66
N GLN A 197 20.38 -19.21 -2.53
CA GLN A 197 19.44 -19.23 -3.66
C GLN A 197 19.04 -17.82 -4.13
N PHE A 198 19.62 -16.78 -3.52
CA PHE A 198 19.35 -15.39 -3.90
C PHE A 198 19.79 -15.15 -5.35
N LYS A 199 18.83 -14.85 -6.22
CA LYS A 199 19.08 -14.48 -7.63
C LYS A 199 18.91 -12.98 -7.80
N ASP A 200 19.99 -12.31 -8.16
CA ASP A 200 19.94 -10.94 -8.68
C ASP A 200 19.11 -10.94 -9.98
N SER A 201 17.88 -10.41 -9.92
CA SER A 201 16.90 -10.40 -11.02
C SER A 201 16.77 -9.04 -11.69
#